data_AF-A0A951XE81-F1
#
_entry.id   AF-A0A951XE81-F1
#
_cell.length_a   1.000
_cell.length_b   1.000
_cell.length_c   1.000
_cell.angle_alpha   90.00
_cell.angle_beta   90.00
_cell.angle_gamma   90.00
#
_symmetry.space_group_name_H-M   'P 1'
#
loop_
_entity.id
_entity.type
_entity.pdbx_description
1 polymer ?
#
loop_
_entity_poly.entity_id
_entity_poly.type
_entity_poly.pdbx_seq_one_letter_code
_entity_poly.pdbx_strand_id
1 'polypeptide(L)'
;MNNLRILIVLIISGSLIYSSCNTPKSQSHTDLPFFLPDDLEISLWAESPMFYNPTNIDIDAKGRVWVTEAVNYRNFNNDSTKFFRQQNGDRIIILEDTDHDGVADSSKVFVQDSSLVAPMGIAVIGNKVIVSCAPNLIVYTDEDGDDKPDKKEIFLTGFGGFDHDHSLHALLAGVDGNWYFNTGNAGPHLVTDKSGWHLRSGSVYTGGTPYNKHNEGNQKSDDGKVWVGGLALRIRPDGTGLKVIGHNFRNAYELTQDSYGNFWQND
;
A
#
# COMPACT_ATOMS: atom_id res chain seq x y z
N MET A 1 -2.22 -29.20 -18.91
CA MET A 1 -1.81 -27.84 -19.32
C MET A 1 -1.87 -27.02 -18.05
N ASN A 2 -0.74 -26.49 -17.59
CA ASN A 2 -0.70 -25.73 -16.35
C ASN A 2 -1.23 -24.33 -16.68
N ASN A 3 -2.50 -24.07 -16.35
CA ASN A 3 -3.08 -22.73 -16.49
C ASN A 3 -2.37 -21.81 -15.51
N LEU A 4 -1.74 -20.77 -16.02
CA LEU A 4 -1.18 -19.69 -15.23
C LEU A 4 -2.35 -18.99 -14.52
N ARG A 5 -2.48 -19.16 -13.20
CA ARG A 5 -3.45 -18.44 -12.39
C ARG A 5 -2.83 -17.10 -12.01
N ILE A 6 -3.32 -16.02 -12.61
CA ILE A 6 -2.96 -14.64 -12.24
C ILE A 6 -4.02 -14.16 -11.26
N LEU A 7 -3.61 -13.84 -10.02
CA LEU A 7 -4.50 -13.17 -9.08
C LEU A 7 -4.67 -11.71 -9.52
N ILE A 8 -5.84 -11.36 -10.01
CA ILE A 8 -6.24 -9.97 -10.27
C ILE A 8 -7.26 -9.60 -9.19
N VAL A 9 -6.88 -8.72 -8.27
CA VAL A 9 -7.80 -8.19 -7.27
C VAL A 9 -8.60 -7.05 -7.88
N LEU A 10 -9.90 -7.28 -8.07
CA LEU A 10 -10.85 -6.27 -8.52
C LEU A 10 -11.71 -5.83 -7.33
N ILE A 11 -11.56 -4.57 -6.91
CA ILE A 11 -12.34 -3.97 -5.83
C ILE A 11 -13.67 -3.51 -6.42
N ILE A 12 -14.74 -4.24 -6.16
CA ILE A 12 -16.10 -3.82 -6.51
C ILE A 12 -16.74 -3.23 -5.24
N SER A 13 -16.84 -1.90 -5.16
CA SER A 13 -17.62 -1.24 -4.11
C SER A 13 -19.12 -1.34 -4.42
N GLY A 14 -19.79 -2.38 -3.91
CA GLY A 14 -21.23 -2.55 -4.01
C GLY A 14 -21.94 -2.21 -2.70
N SER A 15 -22.98 -1.37 -2.74
CA SER A 15 -23.91 -1.20 -1.62
C SER A 15 -24.79 -2.46 -1.50
N LEU A 16 -24.66 -3.21 -0.41
CA LEU A 16 -25.44 -4.43 -0.15
C LEU A 16 -26.82 -4.10 0.42
N ILE A 17 -27.86 -4.51 -0.31
CA ILE A 17 -29.23 -4.71 0.21
C ILE A 17 -29.35 -6.20 0.53
N TYR A 18 -29.63 -6.54 1.79
CA TYR A 18 -29.82 -7.93 2.23
C TYR A 18 -31.13 -8.51 1.69
N SER A 19 -31.08 -9.68 1.06
CA SER A 19 -32.17 -10.65 1.05
C SER A 19 -31.60 -12.06 1.01
N SER A 20 -32.00 -12.86 2.00
CA SER A 20 -31.54 -14.22 2.22
C SER A 20 -32.42 -15.21 1.46
N CYS A 21 -31.81 -16.11 0.67
CA CYS A 21 -32.44 -17.35 0.22
C CYS A 21 -31.34 -18.41 -0.05
N ASN A 22 -31.43 -19.53 0.67
CA ASN A 22 -30.61 -20.73 0.45
C ASN A 22 -30.98 -21.40 -0.88
N THR A 23 -30.02 -21.47 -1.81
CA THR A 23 -30.10 -22.28 -3.03
C THR A 23 -28.75 -22.98 -3.25
N PRO A 24 -28.69 -24.19 -3.83
CA PRO A 24 -27.46 -24.98 -3.92
C PRO A 24 -26.41 -24.28 -4.80
N LYS A 25 -25.12 -24.41 -4.44
CA LYS A 25 -23.96 -23.89 -5.20
C LYS A 25 -23.94 -24.43 -6.65
N SER A 26 -24.67 -23.77 -7.53
CA SER A 26 -24.38 -23.72 -8.96
C SER A 26 -23.30 -22.67 -9.12
N GLN A 27 -22.15 -23.03 -9.69
CA GLN A 27 -21.08 -22.10 -10.05
C GLN A 27 -21.68 -20.96 -10.88
N SER A 28 -21.92 -19.81 -10.26
CA SER A 28 -22.32 -18.61 -10.97
C SER A 28 -21.04 -18.06 -11.59
N HIS A 29 -20.82 -18.36 -12.86
CA HIS A 29 -20.09 -17.42 -13.71
C HIS A 29 -20.88 -16.12 -13.63
N THR A 30 -20.43 -15.19 -12.80
CA THR A 30 -20.99 -13.86 -12.70
C THR A 30 -20.73 -13.17 -14.03
N ASP A 31 -21.79 -12.68 -14.68
CA ASP A 31 -21.75 -11.79 -15.85
C ASP A 31 -21.11 -10.44 -15.46
N LEU A 32 -19.85 -10.47 -15.04
CA LEU A 32 -19.07 -9.27 -14.83
C LEU A 32 -18.60 -8.78 -16.20
N PRO A 33 -18.75 -7.49 -16.55
CA PRO A 33 -18.44 -6.96 -17.87
C PRO A 33 -16.93 -6.80 -18.09
N PHE A 34 -16.16 -7.85 -17.81
CA PHE A 34 -14.72 -7.86 -18.02
C PHE A 34 -14.40 -8.34 -19.42
N PHE A 35 -13.54 -7.59 -20.09
CA PHE A 35 -12.86 -8.07 -21.27
C PHE A 35 -11.67 -8.92 -20.82
N LEU A 36 -11.68 -10.21 -21.16
CA LEU A 36 -10.60 -11.14 -20.87
C LEU A 36 -10.08 -11.74 -22.18
N PRO A 37 -8.76 -11.84 -22.38
CA PRO A 37 -8.17 -12.73 -23.36
C PRO A 37 -8.68 -14.17 -23.18
N ASP A 38 -8.76 -14.94 -24.28
CA ASP A 38 -9.31 -16.30 -24.29
C ASP A 38 -8.53 -17.30 -23.40
N ASP A 39 -7.30 -16.95 -22.98
CA ASP A 39 -6.42 -17.76 -22.16
C ASP A 39 -6.38 -17.35 -20.68
N LEU A 40 -7.23 -16.40 -20.25
CA LEU A 40 -7.32 -15.94 -18.86
C LEU A 40 -8.71 -16.20 -18.25
N GLU A 41 -8.71 -16.46 -16.94
CA GLU A 41 -9.91 -16.65 -16.13
C GLU A 41 -9.92 -15.62 -14.99
N ILE A 42 -11.11 -15.17 -14.60
CA ILE A 42 -11.32 -14.40 -13.38
C ILE A 42 -12.23 -15.17 -12.43
N SER A 43 -11.82 -15.24 -11.16
CA SER A 43 -12.61 -15.83 -10.08
C SER A 43 -12.55 -14.94 -8.85
N LEU A 44 -13.63 -14.95 -8.06
CA LEU A 44 -13.62 -14.28 -6.77
C LEU A 44 -12.76 -15.09 -5.79
N TRP A 45 -11.68 -14.50 -5.29
CA TRP A 45 -10.79 -15.14 -4.31
C TRP A 45 -11.16 -14.79 -2.86
N ALA A 46 -11.48 -13.52 -2.58
CA ALA A 46 -11.88 -13.05 -1.26
C ALA A 46 -12.79 -11.83 -1.38
N GLU A 47 -13.70 -11.65 -0.43
CA GLU A 47 -14.60 -10.48 -0.36
C GLU A 47 -14.85 -10.03 1.07
N SER A 48 -15.50 -8.87 1.23
CA SER A 48 -16.00 -8.44 2.53
C SER A 48 -17.01 -9.48 3.07
N PRO A 49 -16.96 -9.84 4.36
CA PRO A 49 -16.36 -9.09 5.45
C PRO A 49 -14.92 -9.47 5.83
N MET A 50 -14.18 -10.22 5.01
CA MET A 50 -12.81 -10.64 5.34
C MET A 50 -11.83 -9.46 5.45
N PHE A 51 -12.04 -8.43 4.64
CA PHE A 51 -11.32 -7.16 4.64
C PHE A 51 -12.23 -6.03 4.13
N TYR A 52 -11.80 -4.78 4.29
CA TYR A 52 -12.52 -3.57 3.87
C TYR A 52 -11.58 -2.54 3.23
N ASN A 53 -12.02 -1.95 2.12
CA ASN A 53 -11.33 -0.87 1.40
C ASN A 53 -9.81 -1.12 1.21
N PRO A 54 -9.42 -2.20 0.50
CA PRO A 54 -8.02 -2.54 0.31
C PRO A 54 -7.33 -1.50 -0.58
N THR A 55 -6.08 -1.14 -0.26
CA THR A 55 -5.29 -0.17 -1.03
C THR A 55 -4.02 -0.74 -1.64
N ASN A 56 -3.41 -1.72 -0.99
CA ASN A 56 -2.22 -2.40 -1.48
C ASN A 56 -2.14 -3.82 -0.91
N ILE A 57 -1.42 -4.70 -1.58
CA ILE A 57 -1.22 -6.09 -1.16
C ILE A 57 0.23 -6.54 -1.31
N ASP A 58 0.63 -7.53 -0.53
CA ASP A 58 1.86 -8.32 -0.77
C ASP A 58 1.60 -9.80 -0.44
N ILE A 59 2.47 -10.69 -0.93
CA ILE A 59 2.36 -12.13 -0.73
C ILE A 59 3.58 -12.63 0.06
N ASP A 60 3.34 -13.25 1.21
CA ASP A 60 4.43 -13.77 2.02
C ASP A 60 4.95 -15.13 1.52
N ALA A 61 6.03 -15.61 2.14
CA ALA A 61 6.66 -16.89 1.77
C ALA A 61 5.76 -18.13 2.01
N LYS A 62 4.63 -17.99 2.71
CA LYS A 62 3.63 -19.05 2.91
C LYS A 62 2.52 -18.99 1.86
N GLY A 63 2.52 -17.99 0.97
CA GLY A 63 1.48 -17.78 -0.03
C GLY A 63 0.25 -17.04 0.49
N ARG A 64 0.32 -16.44 1.69
CA ARG A 64 -0.79 -15.66 2.26
C ARG A 64 -0.78 -14.25 1.68
N VAL A 65 -1.97 -13.68 1.47
CA VAL A 65 -2.14 -12.32 0.95
C VAL A 65 -2.27 -11.34 2.10
N TRP A 66 -1.35 -10.40 2.18
CA TRP A 66 -1.35 -9.31 3.15
C TRP A 66 -1.97 -8.07 2.54
N VAL A 67 -2.85 -7.39 3.24
CA VAL A 67 -3.68 -6.30 2.71
C VAL A 67 -3.59 -5.08 3.61
N THR A 68 -3.33 -3.90 3.03
CA THR A 68 -3.54 -2.62 3.71
C THR A 68 -4.98 -2.16 3.54
N GLU A 69 -5.67 -1.84 4.64
CA GLU A 69 -6.99 -1.21 4.59
C GLU A 69 -6.87 0.32 4.71
N ALA A 70 -7.70 1.07 3.99
CA ALA A 70 -7.78 2.52 4.10
C ALA A 70 -9.19 3.00 4.44
N VAL A 71 -9.86 2.35 5.39
CA VAL A 71 -11.25 2.70 5.79
C VAL A 71 -11.34 4.14 6.27
N ASN A 72 -10.29 4.64 6.95
CA ASN A 72 -10.27 5.99 7.49
C ASN A 72 -9.89 7.08 6.49
N TYR A 73 -9.67 6.75 5.21
CA TYR A 73 -9.27 7.69 4.18
C TYR A 73 -10.23 8.88 4.04
N ARG A 74 -9.68 10.09 4.10
CA ARG A 74 -10.39 11.38 4.04
C ARG A 74 -11.58 11.46 4.98
N ASN A 75 -11.43 10.91 6.18
CA ASN A 75 -12.49 10.96 7.20
C ASN A 75 -12.96 12.39 7.52
N PHE A 76 -12.10 13.41 7.32
CA PHE A 76 -12.46 14.82 7.45
C PHE A 76 -13.56 15.29 6.47
N ASN A 77 -13.74 14.59 5.34
CA ASN A 77 -14.74 14.88 4.30
C ASN A 77 -15.92 13.88 4.31
N ASN A 78 -15.89 12.84 5.14
CA ASN A 78 -16.89 11.79 5.15
C ASN A 78 -17.89 11.95 6.31
N ASP A 79 -19.18 11.82 6.00
CA ASP A 79 -20.25 11.79 6.99
C ASP A 79 -20.16 10.51 7.84
N SER A 80 -19.78 10.65 9.12
CA SER A 80 -19.61 9.54 10.06
C SER A 80 -20.89 8.74 10.33
N THR A 81 -22.06 9.28 9.97
CA THR A 81 -23.34 8.55 10.09
C THR A 81 -23.60 7.61 8.92
N LYS A 82 -22.88 7.79 7.81
CA LYS A 82 -23.06 7.03 6.55
C LYS A 82 -21.90 6.09 6.24
N PHE A 83 -20.69 6.46 6.66
CA PHE A 83 -19.49 5.70 6.37
C PHE A 83 -18.92 5.06 7.64
N PHE A 84 -18.55 3.79 7.52
CA PHE A 84 -17.87 3.04 8.57
C PHE A 84 -16.50 3.67 8.86
N ARG A 85 -16.11 3.69 10.15
CA ARG A 85 -14.82 4.21 10.61
C ARG A 85 -14.15 3.21 11.53
N GLN A 86 -12.84 3.07 11.38
CA GLN A 86 -12.01 2.28 12.30
C GLN A 86 -11.47 3.19 13.40
N GLN A 87 -12.11 3.18 14.58
CA GLN A 87 -11.77 4.12 15.67
C GLN A 87 -10.33 3.98 16.17
N ASN A 88 -9.74 2.78 16.08
CA ASN A 88 -8.38 2.49 16.55
C ASN A 88 -7.32 2.62 15.45
N GLY A 89 -7.64 3.27 14.32
CA GLY A 89 -6.81 3.33 13.13
C GLY A 89 -7.09 2.19 12.14
N ASP A 90 -6.55 2.33 10.94
CA ASP A 90 -6.66 1.32 9.88
C ASP A 90 -5.85 0.05 10.22
N ARG A 91 -6.02 -1.00 9.39
CA ARG A 91 -5.54 -2.35 9.68
C ARG A 91 -4.66 -2.89 8.56
N ILE A 92 -3.81 -3.84 8.94
CA ILE A 92 -3.17 -4.79 8.04
C ILE A 92 -3.82 -6.15 8.27
N ILE A 93 -4.33 -6.76 7.20
CA ILE A 93 -5.05 -8.04 7.22
C ILE A 93 -4.21 -9.11 6.53
N ILE A 94 -4.24 -10.33 7.06
CA ILE A 94 -3.68 -11.53 6.43
C ILE A 94 -4.86 -12.37 5.98
N LEU A 95 -4.89 -12.73 4.70
CA LEU A 95 -5.86 -13.62 4.08
C LEU A 95 -5.17 -14.91 3.66
N GLU A 96 -5.83 -16.04 3.87
CA GLU A 96 -5.27 -17.36 3.60
C GLU A 96 -6.33 -18.30 3.04
N ASP A 97 -5.91 -19.14 2.10
CA ASP A 97 -6.64 -20.29 1.57
C ASP A 97 -6.00 -21.54 2.22
N THR A 98 -6.64 -22.07 3.27
CA THR A 98 -6.07 -23.12 4.12
C THR A 98 -6.32 -24.52 3.59
N ASP A 99 -7.31 -24.70 2.70
CA ASP A 99 -7.61 -25.98 2.05
C ASP A 99 -7.13 -26.08 0.59
N HIS A 100 -6.57 -24.99 0.07
CA HIS A 100 -5.99 -24.85 -1.27
C HIS A 100 -7.00 -25.05 -2.40
N ASP A 101 -8.27 -24.72 -2.18
CA ASP A 101 -9.32 -24.80 -3.20
C ASP A 101 -9.31 -23.62 -4.19
N GLY A 102 -8.48 -22.61 -3.94
CA GLY A 102 -8.37 -21.40 -4.73
C GLY A 102 -9.30 -20.27 -4.26
N VAL A 103 -9.83 -20.34 -3.04
CA VAL A 103 -10.64 -19.30 -2.39
C VAL A 103 -10.10 -19.07 -0.97
N ALA A 104 -10.00 -17.82 -0.54
CA ALA A 104 -9.62 -17.52 0.83
C ALA A 104 -10.73 -17.95 1.79
N ASP A 105 -10.35 -18.64 2.87
CA ASP A 105 -11.26 -19.13 3.91
C ASP A 105 -10.95 -18.53 5.30
N SER A 106 -9.80 -17.86 5.43
CA SER A 106 -9.28 -17.31 6.68
C SER A 106 -8.92 -15.84 6.54
N SER A 107 -9.21 -15.07 7.59
CA SER A 107 -8.82 -13.66 7.72
C SER A 107 -8.37 -13.38 9.15
N LYS A 108 -7.23 -12.70 9.29
CA LYS A 108 -6.63 -12.31 10.56
C LYS A 108 -6.14 -10.87 10.50
N VAL A 109 -6.41 -10.10 11.56
CA VAL A 109 -5.78 -8.79 11.73
C VAL A 109 -4.35 -9.01 12.23
N PHE A 110 -3.35 -8.63 11.44
CA PHE A 110 -1.96 -8.59 11.89
C PHE A 110 -1.74 -7.43 12.87
N VAL A 111 -2.18 -6.24 12.47
CA VAL A 111 -2.10 -5.03 13.31
C VAL A 111 -3.26 -4.09 13.03
N GLN A 112 -3.75 -3.44 14.07
CA GLN A 112 -4.61 -2.25 14.00
C GLN A 112 -3.95 -1.15 14.82
N ASP A 113 -3.69 0.00 14.20
CA ASP A 113 -2.83 1.01 14.82
C ASP A 113 -3.28 2.43 14.44
N SER A 114 -3.39 3.30 15.44
CA SER A 114 -3.75 4.71 15.28
C SER A 114 -2.83 5.51 14.35
N SER A 115 -1.60 5.05 14.10
CA SER A 115 -0.72 5.67 13.10
C SER A 115 -1.05 5.30 11.67
N LEU A 116 -1.89 4.28 11.45
CA LEU A 116 -2.38 3.88 10.14
C LEU A 116 -3.64 4.69 9.82
N VAL A 117 -3.47 5.67 8.94
CA VAL A 117 -4.54 6.47 8.37
C VAL A 117 -4.33 6.48 6.87
N ALA A 118 -5.08 5.62 6.17
CA ALA A 118 -4.91 5.33 4.75
C ALA A 118 -3.49 4.87 4.37
N PRO A 119 -2.97 3.75 4.91
CA PRO A 119 -1.76 3.12 4.39
C PRO A 119 -1.93 2.75 2.91
N MET A 120 -0.90 2.99 2.09
CA MET A 120 -0.98 2.85 0.62
C MET A 120 0.11 1.96 0.02
N GLY A 121 0.99 1.40 0.83
CA GLY A 121 2.03 0.46 0.40
C GLY A 121 2.39 -0.52 1.49
N ILE A 122 2.73 -1.74 1.10
CA ILE A 122 3.16 -2.82 2.00
C ILE A 122 4.24 -3.67 1.34
N ALA A 123 5.22 -4.12 2.12
CA ALA A 123 5.96 -5.33 1.78
C ALA A 123 6.23 -6.17 3.03
N VAL A 124 6.24 -7.49 2.84
CA VAL A 124 6.45 -8.52 3.86
C VAL A 124 7.77 -9.21 3.56
N ILE A 125 8.78 -8.91 4.38
CA ILE A 125 10.16 -9.38 4.17
C ILE A 125 10.61 -10.15 5.41
N GLY A 126 10.57 -11.48 5.31
CA GLY A 126 10.87 -12.35 6.44
C GLY A 126 9.90 -12.08 7.59
N ASN A 127 10.42 -11.55 8.69
CA ASN A 127 9.64 -11.25 9.89
C ASN A 127 9.30 -9.77 10.05
N LYS A 128 9.48 -8.98 8.99
CA LYS A 128 9.22 -7.54 8.96
C LYS A 128 8.11 -7.21 7.97
N VAL A 129 7.17 -6.37 8.40
CA VAL A 129 6.11 -5.81 7.57
C VAL A 129 6.34 -4.31 7.50
N ILE A 130 6.71 -3.83 6.32
CA ILE A 130 7.02 -2.43 6.07
C ILE A 130 5.79 -1.80 5.41
N VAL A 131 5.29 -0.71 5.99
CA VAL A 131 4.04 -0.07 5.59
C VAL A 131 4.29 1.40 5.27
N SER A 132 3.95 1.78 4.06
CA SER A 132 3.92 3.17 3.61
C SER A 132 2.62 3.83 4.07
N CYS A 133 2.73 4.80 4.98
CA CYS A 133 1.59 5.55 5.52
C CYS A 133 2.05 6.95 5.89
N ALA A 134 1.98 7.89 4.94
CA ALA A 134 2.44 9.26 5.14
C ALA A 134 1.89 9.85 6.47
N PRO A 135 2.74 10.51 7.29
CA PRO A 135 4.08 10.98 6.97
C PRO A 135 5.20 9.96 7.20
N ASN A 136 4.86 8.72 7.55
CA ASN A 136 5.79 7.72 8.05
C ASN A 136 5.96 6.54 7.09
N LEU A 137 7.19 6.03 7.03
CA LEU A 137 7.43 4.65 6.63
C LEU A 137 7.58 3.84 7.91
N ILE A 138 6.67 2.90 8.16
CA ILE A 138 6.58 2.17 9.42
C ILE A 138 7.08 0.74 9.22
N VAL A 139 7.88 0.23 10.15
CA VAL A 139 8.29 -1.18 10.16
C VAL A 139 7.70 -1.85 11.40
N TYR A 140 6.88 -2.85 11.18
CA TYR A 140 6.43 -3.78 12.20
C TYR A 140 7.32 -5.03 12.16
N THR A 141 7.71 -5.56 13.31
CA THR A 141 8.49 -6.82 13.40
C THR A 141 7.77 -7.81 14.28
N ASP A 142 7.58 -9.02 13.77
CA ASP A 142 7.04 -10.20 14.46
C ASP A 142 8.23 -11.11 14.80
N GLU A 143 8.62 -11.18 16.07
CA GLU A 143 9.82 -11.91 16.51
C GLU A 143 9.54 -13.38 16.81
N ASP A 144 8.30 -13.74 17.18
CA ASP A 144 7.93 -15.09 17.57
C ASP A 144 7.11 -15.86 16.51
N GLY A 145 6.73 -15.19 15.42
CA GLY A 145 6.05 -15.77 14.28
C GLY A 145 4.57 -16.05 14.52
N ASP A 146 3.95 -15.39 15.50
CA ASP A 146 2.54 -15.55 15.86
C ASP A 146 1.57 -14.69 15.01
N ASP A 147 2.10 -14.03 13.97
CA ASP A 147 1.49 -12.97 13.17
C ASP A 147 0.84 -11.86 13.99
N LYS A 148 1.55 -11.39 15.01
CA LYS A 148 1.32 -10.09 15.66
C LYS A 148 2.66 -9.39 15.81
N PRO A 149 2.71 -8.05 15.66
CA PRO A 149 3.96 -7.34 15.80
C PRO A 149 4.36 -7.17 17.26
N ASP A 150 5.56 -7.62 17.60
CA ASP A 150 6.21 -7.35 18.89
C ASP A 150 6.81 -5.94 18.95
N LYS A 151 7.23 -5.42 17.79
CA LYS A 151 7.90 -4.12 17.67
C LYS A 151 7.31 -3.29 16.54
N LYS A 152 7.26 -1.99 16.79
CA LYS A 152 6.93 -0.95 15.82
C LYS A 152 8.06 0.08 15.79
N GLU A 153 8.51 0.41 14.59
CA GLU A 153 9.51 1.43 14.32
C GLU A 153 8.97 2.42 13.29
N ILE A 154 9.11 3.73 13.57
CA ILE A 154 9.03 4.74 12.52
C ILE A 154 10.39 4.78 11.82
N PHE A 155 10.50 4.05 10.72
CA PHE A 155 11.77 3.83 10.02
C PHE A 155 12.26 5.07 9.29
N LEU A 156 11.33 5.80 8.65
CA LEU A 156 11.54 7.15 8.12
C LEU A 156 10.29 8.00 8.40
N THR A 157 10.46 9.31 8.48
CA THR A 157 9.36 10.26 8.62
C THR A 157 9.62 11.53 7.81
N GLY A 158 8.60 12.37 7.66
CA GLY A 158 8.67 13.65 6.97
C GLY A 158 8.18 13.61 5.52
N PHE A 159 7.52 12.53 5.10
CA PHE A 159 6.81 12.51 3.83
C PHE A 159 5.54 13.37 3.92
N GLY A 160 5.28 14.19 2.91
CA GLY A 160 4.01 14.90 2.78
C GLY A 160 2.85 13.97 2.42
N GLY A 161 1.64 14.53 2.35
CA GLY A 161 0.46 13.81 1.87
C GLY A 161 -0.26 13.00 2.95
N PHE A 162 -0.13 13.35 4.23
CA PHE A 162 -0.95 12.73 5.29
C PHE A 162 -2.45 12.76 4.93
N ASP A 163 -3.08 11.58 4.98
CA ASP A 163 -4.48 11.35 4.60
C ASP A 163 -4.83 11.90 3.19
N HIS A 164 -3.98 11.60 2.20
CA HIS A 164 -4.15 12.01 0.80
C HIS A 164 -3.73 10.88 -0.15
N ASP A 165 -4.41 10.76 -1.30
CA ASP A 165 -4.06 9.83 -2.38
C ASP A 165 -2.74 10.12 -3.10
N HIS A 166 -2.10 11.29 -2.90
CA HIS A 166 -0.84 11.70 -3.54
C HIS A 166 0.33 11.56 -2.53
N SER A 167 0.31 10.50 -1.73
CA SER A 167 1.16 10.36 -0.55
C SER A 167 2.28 9.34 -0.74
N LEU A 168 2.72 8.66 0.32
CA LEU A 168 3.74 7.61 0.28
C LEU A 168 3.06 6.28 -0.09
N HIS A 169 3.49 5.65 -1.19
CA HIS A 169 2.82 4.49 -1.79
C HIS A 169 3.71 3.24 -1.81
N ALA A 170 3.65 2.45 -2.87
CA ALA A 170 4.21 1.11 -3.03
C ALA A 170 5.57 0.89 -2.36
N LEU A 171 5.78 -0.34 -1.91
CA LEU A 171 7.04 -0.76 -1.34
C LEU A 171 7.47 -2.09 -1.96
N LEU A 172 8.73 -2.18 -2.37
CA LEU A 172 9.29 -3.34 -3.05
C LEU A 172 10.68 -3.63 -2.51
N ALA A 173 10.96 -4.91 -2.22
CA ALA A 173 12.31 -5.40 -2.06
C ALA A 173 12.92 -5.68 -3.44
N GLY A 174 13.92 -4.92 -3.84
CA GLY A 174 14.60 -5.13 -5.11
C GLY A 174 15.59 -6.29 -5.07
N VAL A 175 15.93 -6.82 -6.25
CA VAL A 175 16.86 -7.94 -6.42
C VAL A 175 18.28 -7.64 -5.93
N ASP A 176 18.61 -6.36 -5.74
CA ASP A 176 19.88 -5.88 -5.21
C ASP A 176 19.88 -5.71 -3.68
N GLY A 177 18.82 -6.16 -3.01
CA GLY A 177 18.64 -6.10 -1.56
C GLY A 177 18.27 -4.73 -1.01
N ASN A 178 18.00 -3.73 -1.86
CA ASN A 178 17.50 -2.43 -1.44
C ASN A 178 15.97 -2.39 -1.44
N TRP A 179 15.41 -1.46 -0.68
CA TRP A 179 13.98 -1.19 -0.70
C TRP A 179 13.70 -0.02 -1.61
N TYR A 180 12.62 -0.14 -2.36
CA TYR A 180 12.15 0.83 -3.32
C TYR A 180 10.73 1.23 -2.93
N PHE A 181 10.45 2.52 -2.99
CA PHE A 181 9.13 3.05 -2.72
C PHE A 181 8.93 4.36 -3.47
N ASN A 182 7.71 4.82 -3.60
CA ASN A 182 7.39 6.05 -4.31
C ASN A 182 6.49 6.96 -3.48
N THR A 183 6.43 8.21 -3.91
CA THR A 183 5.51 9.19 -3.35
C THR A 183 4.91 10.07 -4.43
N GLY A 184 3.66 10.47 -4.27
CA GLY A 184 3.01 11.48 -5.09
C GLY A 184 3.50 12.90 -4.78
N ASN A 185 2.92 13.89 -5.45
CA ASN A 185 3.40 15.28 -5.36
C ASN A 185 2.84 16.12 -4.21
N ALA A 186 2.08 15.51 -3.29
CA ALA A 186 1.63 16.17 -2.06
C ALA A 186 2.78 16.24 -1.05
N GLY A 187 3.71 17.15 -1.30
CA GLY A 187 4.84 17.50 -0.43
C GLY A 187 4.51 18.63 0.56
N PRO A 188 5.51 19.21 1.23
CA PRO A 188 6.93 18.92 1.06
C PRO A 188 7.30 17.55 1.67
N HIS A 189 8.29 16.90 1.09
CA HIS A 189 8.96 15.73 1.66
C HIS A 189 10.30 16.20 2.24
N LEU A 190 10.41 16.12 3.56
CA LEU A 190 11.57 16.55 4.35
C LEU A 190 12.04 15.35 5.16
N VAL A 191 12.81 14.47 4.54
CA VAL A 191 13.13 13.15 5.09
C VAL A 191 14.62 13.05 5.34
N THR A 192 15.00 12.66 6.55
CA THR A 192 16.38 12.36 6.92
C THR A 192 16.56 10.86 7.01
N ASP A 193 17.54 10.31 6.29
CA ASP A 193 17.90 8.91 6.42
C ASP A 193 18.73 8.66 7.70
N LYS A 194 18.96 7.41 8.07
CA LYS A 194 19.67 7.05 9.31
C LYS A 194 21.16 7.38 9.29
N SER A 195 21.72 7.78 8.14
CA SER A 195 23.08 8.30 8.04
C SER A 195 23.16 9.82 8.21
N GLY A 196 22.01 10.50 8.26
CA GLY A 196 21.90 11.95 8.35
C GLY A 196 21.83 12.67 7.01
N TRP A 197 21.62 11.94 5.90
CA TRP A 197 21.38 12.57 4.59
C TRP A 197 19.93 13.04 4.46
N HIS A 198 19.74 14.26 3.97
CA HIS A 198 18.43 14.90 3.90
C HIS A 198 17.89 15.00 2.46
N LEU A 199 16.75 14.36 2.24
CA LEU A 199 15.86 14.61 1.13
C LEU A 199 15.01 15.84 1.40
N ARG A 200 15.02 16.77 0.45
CA ARG A 200 14.12 17.91 0.39
C ARG A 200 13.53 17.98 -1.01
N SER A 201 12.22 17.77 -1.10
CA SER A 201 11.46 17.80 -2.35
C SER A 201 10.09 18.39 -2.11
N GLY A 202 9.56 19.07 -3.12
CA GLY A 202 8.20 19.58 -3.07
C GLY A 202 7.69 19.95 -4.45
N SER A 203 6.48 20.48 -4.48
CA SER A 203 5.80 20.91 -5.69
C SER A 203 4.93 22.15 -5.39
N VAL A 204 4.03 22.48 -6.30
CA VAL A 204 3.03 23.55 -6.12
C VAL A 204 1.65 23.00 -5.68
N TYR A 205 1.53 21.68 -5.50
CA TYR A 205 0.27 21.02 -5.21
C TYR A 205 -0.06 21.03 -3.71
N THR A 206 -1.15 21.69 -3.34
CA THR A 206 -1.65 21.85 -1.95
C THR A 206 -3.14 21.48 -1.81
N GLY A 207 -3.67 20.68 -2.74
CA GLY A 207 -5.07 20.30 -2.78
C GLY A 207 -5.42 19.07 -1.91
N GLY A 208 -6.71 18.75 -1.86
CA GLY A 208 -7.23 17.42 -1.51
C GLY A 208 -7.21 17.00 -0.04
N THR A 209 -6.66 17.80 0.88
CA THR A 209 -6.71 17.54 2.32
C THR A 209 -6.48 18.82 3.15
N PRO A 210 -7.11 19.01 4.33
CA PRO A 210 -6.87 20.17 5.19
C PRO A 210 -5.46 20.20 5.80
N TYR A 211 -4.71 19.11 5.71
CA TYR A 211 -3.39 18.97 6.31
C TYR A 211 -2.26 19.47 5.39
N ASN A 212 -2.47 19.51 4.07
CA ASN A 212 -1.47 19.89 3.07
C ASN A 212 -1.55 21.39 2.70
N LYS A 213 -1.31 22.26 3.68
CA LYS A 213 -1.50 23.72 3.50
C LYS A 213 -0.33 24.41 2.81
N HIS A 214 0.85 23.81 2.87
CA HIS A 214 2.07 24.37 2.34
C HIS A 214 2.82 23.29 1.58
N ASN A 215 3.22 23.61 0.36
CA ASN A 215 4.12 22.80 -0.45
C ASN A 215 5.06 23.76 -1.17
N GLU A 216 6.36 23.52 -1.04
CA GLU A 216 7.40 24.41 -1.53
C GLU A 216 8.29 23.63 -2.49
N GLY A 217 8.27 23.99 -3.77
CA GLY A 217 9.21 23.47 -4.75
C GLY A 217 10.60 24.12 -4.63
N ASN A 218 11.50 23.79 -5.56
CA ASN A 218 12.83 24.38 -5.65
C ASN A 218 13.72 24.21 -4.39
N GLN A 219 13.50 23.15 -3.64
CA GLN A 219 14.34 22.80 -2.50
C GLN A 219 15.54 21.96 -2.96
N LYS A 220 16.74 22.28 -2.46
CA LYS A 220 17.96 21.52 -2.76
C LYS A 220 18.18 20.43 -1.71
N SER A 221 18.27 19.17 -2.11
CA SER A 221 18.66 18.04 -1.25
C SER A 221 20.18 18.06 -0.97
N ASP A 222 20.65 17.21 -0.05
CA ASP A 222 22.08 17.20 0.36
C ASP A 222 23.03 16.78 -0.77
N ASP A 223 22.50 16.15 -1.83
CA ASP A 223 23.23 15.86 -3.08
C ASP A 223 23.35 17.07 -4.03
N GLY A 224 22.87 18.24 -3.60
CA GLY A 224 22.89 19.49 -4.35
C GLY A 224 21.83 19.61 -5.44
N LYS A 225 20.97 18.59 -5.62
CA LYS A 225 19.94 18.56 -6.66
C LYS A 225 18.61 19.10 -6.17
N VAL A 226 17.83 19.62 -7.10
CA VAL A 226 16.43 20.00 -6.89
C VAL A 226 15.56 18.89 -7.43
N TRP A 227 14.88 18.19 -6.53
CA TRP A 227 13.87 17.19 -6.87
C TRP A 227 12.49 17.85 -6.80
N VAL A 228 11.60 17.45 -7.71
CA VAL A 228 10.32 18.14 -7.95
C VAL A 228 9.21 17.10 -8.01
N GLY A 229 8.05 17.42 -7.43
CA GLY A 229 6.87 16.58 -7.53
C GLY A 229 7.00 15.27 -6.74
N GLY A 230 6.28 14.26 -7.22
CA GLY A 230 6.39 12.89 -6.72
C GLY A 230 7.71 12.25 -7.12
N LEU A 231 8.14 11.26 -6.33
CA LEU A 231 9.47 10.66 -6.39
C LEU A 231 9.39 9.15 -6.47
N ALA A 232 10.36 8.57 -7.15
CA ALA A 232 10.77 7.18 -7.00
C ALA A 232 12.02 7.15 -6.12
N LEU A 233 12.02 6.34 -5.08
CA LEU A 233 13.04 6.32 -4.03
C LEU A 233 13.63 4.93 -3.85
N ARG A 234 14.89 4.88 -3.44
CA ARG A 234 15.63 3.69 -3.03
C ARG A 234 16.29 3.93 -1.68
N ILE A 235 16.31 2.93 -0.80
CA ILE A 235 17.06 2.96 0.45
C ILE A 235 17.62 1.57 0.80
N ARG A 236 18.70 1.51 1.60
CA ARG A 236 19.14 0.24 2.18
C ARG A 236 18.23 -0.18 3.35
N PRO A 237 18.09 -1.49 3.64
CA PRO A 237 17.32 -1.98 4.78
C PRO A 237 17.82 -1.47 6.15
N ASP A 238 19.08 -1.06 6.24
CA ASP A 238 19.65 -0.43 7.44
C ASP A 238 19.20 1.04 7.63
N GLY A 239 18.38 1.57 6.72
CA GLY A 239 17.83 2.93 6.74
C GLY A 239 18.78 4.01 6.25
N THR A 240 19.88 3.65 5.60
CA THR A 240 20.85 4.61 5.08
C THR A 240 20.90 4.59 3.54
N GLY A 241 21.47 5.64 2.94
CA GLY A 241 21.65 5.73 1.50
C GLY A 241 20.34 5.99 0.76
N LEU A 242 19.44 6.79 1.35
CA LEU A 242 18.23 7.23 0.67
C LEU A 242 18.61 7.98 -0.62
N LYS A 243 17.98 7.60 -1.73
CA LYS A 243 18.31 8.14 -3.05
C LYS A 243 17.06 8.29 -3.91
N VAL A 244 16.97 9.41 -4.62
CA VAL A 244 15.99 9.62 -5.69
C VAL A 244 16.47 8.93 -6.97
N ILE A 245 15.62 8.08 -7.54
CA ILE A 245 15.90 7.38 -8.80
C ILE A 245 15.00 7.87 -9.96
N GLY A 246 13.92 8.59 -9.65
CA GLY A 246 13.02 9.23 -10.59
C GLY A 246 12.23 10.34 -9.89
N HIS A 247 11.79 11.36 -10.63
CA HIS A 247 11.03 12.47 -10.05
C HIS A 247 10.10 13.12 -11.07
N ASN A 248 9.32 14.09 -10.61
CA ASN A 248 8.33 14.86 -11.36
C ASN A 248 7.07 14.06 -11.71
N PHE A 249 6.71 13.11 -10.86
CA PHE A 249 5.44 12.41 -10.95
C PHE A 249 4.31 13.21 -10.30
N ARG A 250 3.06 12.97 -10.68
CA ARG A 250 1.89 13.57 -10.03
C ARG A 250 1.39 12.69 -8.89
N ASN A 251 0.96 11.47 -9.22
CA ASN A 251 0.41 10.53 -8.27
C ASN A 251 0.69 9.09 -8.69
N ALA A 252 1.98 8.74 -8.70
CA ALA A 252 2.41 7.38 -8.92
C ALA A 252 1.99 6.50 -7.74
N TYR A 253 1.18 5.48 -8.02
CA TYR A 253 0.71 4.53 -7.00
C TYR A 253 1.67 3.36 -6.84
N GLU A 254 2.23 2.86 -7.94
CA GLU A 254 2.98 1.62 -7.98
C GLU A 254 4.34 1.79 -8.66
N LEU A 255 5.27 0.97 -8.20
CA LEU A 255 6.56 0.80 -8.85
C LEU A 255 6.91 -0.69 -8.83
N THR A 256 7.48 -1.17 -9.91
CA THR A 256 7.90 -2.56 -10.00
C THR A 256 9.26 -2.67 -10.65
N GLN A 257 9.95 -3.76 -10.32
CA GLN A 257 11.24 -4.11 -10.89
C GLN A 257 11.08 -5.41 -11.68
N ASP A 258 11.64 -5.46 -12.88
CA ASP A 258 11.72 -6.71 -13.63
C ASP A 258 12.94 -7.56 -13.22
N SER A 259 13.02 -8.78 -13.74
CA SER A 259 14.10 -9.72 -13.41
C SER A 259 15.48 -9.28 -13.91
N TYR A 260 15.56 -8.28 -14.79
CA TYR A 260 16.82 -7.69 -15.26
C TYR A 260 17.23 -6.47 -14.42
N GLY A 261 16.39 -6.07 -13.46
CA GLY A 261 16.62 -4.92 -12.60
C GLY A 261 16.14 -3.60 -13.19
N ASN A 262 15.41 -3.60 -14.31
CA ASN A 262 14.79 -2.38 -14.82
C ASN A 262 13.60 -1.98 -13.94
N PHE A 263 13.38 -0.67 -13.84
CA PHE A 263 12.28 -0.10 -13.06
C PHE A 263 11.17 0.41 -13.96
N TRP A 264 9.94 0.10 -13.55
CA TRP A 264 8.72 0.54 -14.20
C TRP A 264 7.86 1.25 -13.15
N GLN A 265 7.36 2.42 -13.51
CA GLN A 265 6.53 3.22 -12.63
C GLN A 265 5.36 3.77 -13.42
N ASN A 266 4.17 3.73 -12.82
CA ASN A 266 3.00 4.37 -13.37
C ASN A 266 2.92 5.83 -12.91
N ASP A 267 2.33 6.69 -13.75
CA ASP A 267 1.87 8.04 -13.39
C ASP A 267 0.82 8.52 -14.40
#